data_AF-A0A523KAM9-F1
#
_entry.id   AF-A0A523KAM9-F1
#
_cell.length_a   1.000
_cell.length_b   1.000
_cell.length_c   1.000
_cell.angle_alpha   90.00
_cell.angle_beta   90.00
_cell.angle_gamma   90.00
#
_symmetry.space_group_name_H-M   'P 1'
#
loop_
_entity.id
_entity.type
_entity.pdbx_description
1 polymer ?
#
loop_
_entity_poly.entity_id
_entity_poly.type
_entity_poly.pdbx_seq_one_letter_code
_entity_poly.pdbx_strand_id
1 'polypeptide(L)'
;MADVKIYHNPNCSKSRGTLEILRDKGVDHEVVEYLKTPPSREQFEEILSLLPDPPSELVRKDNRFKQLGLEAGAYETAEAVVGVLLEHPELMQRPIVLKGDKAVIGRPPENVLGIL
;
A
#
# COMPACT_ATOMS: atom_id res chain seq x y z
N MET A 1 -0.21 -21.32 2.40
CA MET A 1 -0.21 -20.02 1.69
C MET A 1 -0.45 -18.98 2.76
N ALA A 2 0.40 -17.97 2.84
CA ALA A 2 0.24 -16.91 3.83
C ALA A 2 -1.13 -16.25 3.63
N ASP A 3 -1.90 -16.17 4.72
CA ASP A 3 -3.22 -15.52 4.72
C ASP A 3 -3.08 -14.00 4.55
N VAL A 4 -1.88 -13.47 4.83
CA VAL A 4 -1.55 -12.05 4.81
C VAL A 4 -0.45 -11.75 3.80
N LYS A 5 -0.57 -10.65 3.07
CA LYS A 5 0.47 -10.09 2.20
C LYS A 5 0.78 -8.66 2.60
N ILE A 6 2.06 -8.31 2.70
CA ILE A 6 2.51 -6.95 3.03
C ILE A 6 3.37 -6.39 1.91
N TYR A 7 2.91 -5.27 1.33
CA TYR A 7 3.72 -4.42 0.47
C TYR A 7 4.63 -3.55 1.34
N HIS A 8 5.90 -3.95 1.39
CA HIS A 8 6.89 -3.45 2.34
C HIS A 8 7.96 -2.60 1.66
N ASN A 9 8.49 -1.62 2.40
CA ASN A 9 9.73 -0.94 2.05
C ASN A 9 10.67 -0.91 3.27
N PRO A 10 11.85 -1.55 3.20
CA PRO A 10 12.76 -1.66 4.33
C PRO A 10 13.29 -0.31 4.82
N ASN A 11 13.31 0.71 3.97
CA ASN A 11 13.76 2.06 4.33
C ASN A 11 12.68 2.90 5.04
N CYS A 12 11.49 2.37 5.26
CA CYS A 12 10.39 3.11 5.88
C CYS A 12 10.10 2.59 7.30
N SER A 13 10.31 3.44 8.32
CA SER A 13 10.08 3.06 9.73
C SER A 13 8.66 2.57 10.01
N LYS A 14 7.64 3.17 9.37
CA LYS A 14 6.25 2.70 9.51
C LYS A 14 6.05 1.30 8.89
N SER A 15 6.73 1.04 7.78
CA SER A 15 6.68 -0.26 7.10
C SER A 15 7.37 -1.36 7.89
N ARG A 16 8.51 -1.05 8.54
CA ARG A 16 9.18 -1.95 9.48
C ARG A 16 8.32 -2.23 10.71
N GLY A 17 7.72 -1.20 11.30
CA GLY A 17 6.83 -1.36 12.45
C GLY A 17 5.63 -2.27 12.15
N THR A 18 5.00 -2.14 10.99
CA THR A 18 3.89 -3.05 10.61
C THR A 18 4.37 -4.48 10.43
N LEU A 19 5.53 -4.68 9.80
CA LEU A 19 6.12 -6.00 9.63
C LEU A 19 6.46 -6.64 10.99
N GLU A 20 6.97 -5.86 11.93
CA GLU A 20 7.24 -6.31 13.30
C GLU A 20 5.96 -6.71 14.03
N ILE A 21 4.87 -5.94 13.90
CA ILE A 21 3.57 -6.30 14.48
C ILE A 21 3.07 -7.64 13.91
N LEU A 22 3.17 -7.86 12.60
CA LEU A 22 2.78 -9.12 11.98
C LEU A 22 3.59 -10.30 12.53
N ARG A 23 4.91 -10.11 12.70
CA ARG A 23 5.83 -11.11 13.27
C ARG A 23 5.53 -11.40 14.74
N ASP A 24 5.32 -10.36 15.54
CA ASP A 24 5.03 -10.46 16.98
C ASP A 24 3.71 -11.21 17.23
N LYS A 25 2.71 -10.99 16.36
CA LYS A 25 1.44 -11.71 16.39
C LYS A 25 1.52 -13.15 15.86
N GLY A 26 2.68 -13.59 15.37
CA GLY A 26 2.86 -14.94 14.81
C GLY A 26 2.05 -15.18 13.53
N VAL A 27 1.73 -14.11 12.78
CA VAL A 27 0.93 -14.19 11.57
C VAL A 27 1.82 -14.61 10.40
N ASP A 28 1.42 -15.64 9.67
CA ASP A 28 2.09 -16.03 8.42
C ASP A 28 1.81 -14.98 7.35
N HIS A 29 2.87 -14.32 6.86
CA HIS A 29 2.75 -13.20 5.93
C HIS A 29 3.78 -13.28 4.80
N GLU A 30 3.36 -12.89 3.60
CA GLU A 30 4.23 -12.72 2.44
C GLU A 30 4.73 -11.28 2.36
N VAL A 31 6.06 -11.09 2.30
CA VAL A 31 6.66 -9.75 2.16
C VAL A 31 6.96 -9.47 0.69
N VAL A 32 6.29 -8.46 0.13
CA VAL A 32 6.50 -8.00 -1.24
C VAL A 32 7.19 -6.64 -1.23
N GLU A 33 8.42 -6.57 -1.74
CA GLU A 33 9.12 -5.30 -1.93
C GLU A 33 8.57 -4.57 -3.17
N TYR A 34 7.50 -3.81 -2.98
CA TYR A 34 6.75 -3.18 -4.09
C TYR A 34 7.58 -2.27 -5.01
N LEU A 35 8.73 -1.77 -4.56
CA LEU A 35 9.65 -1.01 -5.42
C LEU A 35 10.46 -1.89 -6.37
N LYS A 36 10.70 -3.15 -6.02
CA LYS A 36 11.40 -4.13 -6.86
C LYS A 36 10.42 -4.92 -7.73
N THR A 37 9.28 -5.28 -7.13
CA THR A 37 8.21 -6.04 -7.77
C THR A 37 6.91 -5.25 -7.61
N PRO A 38 6.72 -4.20 -8.43
CA PRO A 38 5.52 -3.39 -8.36
C PRO A 38 4.27 -4.22 -8.69
N PRO A 39 3.12 -3.92 -8.05
CA PRO A 39 1.87 -4.58 -8.39
C PRO A 39 1.48 -4.35 -9.86
N SER A 40 0.84 -5.34 -10.45
CA SER A 40 0.17 -5.19 -11.75
C SER A 40 -1.07 -4.31 -11.63
N ARG A 41 -1.61 -3.87 -12.78
CA ARG A 41 -2.87 -3.11 -12.85
C ARG A 41 -3.99 -3.78 -12.05
N GLU A 42 -4.22 -5.06 -12.33
CA GLU A 42 -5.26 -5.86 -11.68
C GLU A 42 -5.05 -5.95 -10.16
N GLN A 43 -3.79 -6.00 -9.70
CA GLN A 43 -3.47 -6.03 -8.28
C GLN A 43 -3.71 -4.66 -7.62
N PHE A 44 -3.45 -3.55 -8.31
CA PHE A 44 -3.81 -2.24 -7.78
C PHE A 44 -5.32 -2.06 -7.68
N GLU A 45 -6.07 -2.51 -8.68
CA GLU A 45 -7.53 -2.50 -8.65
C GLU A 45 -8.07 -3.36 -7.51
N GLU A 46 -7.49 -4.54 -7.28
CA GLU A 46 -7.80 -5.39 -6.12
C GLU A 46 -7.51 -4.64 -4.80
N ILE A 47 -6.31 -4.10 -4.62
CA ILE A 47 -5.93 -3.35 -3.42
C ILE A 47 -6.93 -2.21 -3.15
N LEU A 48 -7.30 -1.46 -4.19
CA LEU A 48 -8.26 -0.36 -4.08
C LEU A 48 -9.67 -0.83 -3.75
N SER A 49 -10.10 -1.99 -4.26
CA SER A 49 -11.39 -2.58 -3.93
C SER A 49 -11.45 -3.12 -2.51
N LEU A 50 -10.32 -3.55 -1.95
CA LEU A 50 -10.22 -4.10 -0.59
C LEU A 50 -9.96 -3.02 0.47
N LEU A 51 -9.50 -1.84 0.05
CA LEU A 51 -9.26 -0.71 0.94
C LEU A 51 -10.59 -0.05 1.31
N PRO A 52 -10.84 0.21 2.61
CA PRO A 52 -12.00 0.98 3.04
C PRO A 52 -11.86 2.49 2.77
N ASP A 53 -10.62 2.95 2.57
CA ASP A 53 -10.26 4.34 2.33
C ASP A 53 -10.46 4.73 0.85
N PRO A 54 -10.68 6.03 0.55
CA PRO A 54 -10.82 6.47 -0.84
C PRO A 54 -9.53 6.19 -1.64
N PRO A 55 -9.63 5.96 -2.97
CA PRO A 55 -8.48 5.61 -3.80
C PRO A 55 -7.32 6.60 -3.72
N SER A 56 -7.63 7.88 -3.51
CA SER A 56 -6.66 8.95 -3.37
C SER A 56 -5.71 8.76 -2.17
N GLU A 57 -6.14 8.03 -1.13
CA GLU A 57 -5.28 7.71 0.03
C GLU A 57 -4.18 6.73 -0.33
N LEU A 58 -4.35 5.92 -1.38
CA LEU A 58 -3.30 5.02 -1.86
C LEU A 58 -2.11 5.80 -2.45
N VAL A 59 -2.34 7.03 -2.94
CA VAL A 59 -1.31 7.87 -3.56
C VAL A 59 -0.63 8.75 -2.52
N ARG A 60 0.68 8.61 -2.42
CA ARG A 60 1.55 9.34 -1.53
C ARG A 60 1.87 10.73 -2.10
N LYS A 61 1.22 11.76 -1.55
CA LYS A 61 1.36 13.18 -1.93
C LYS A 61 2.61 13.86 -1.32
N ASP A 62 3.78 13.26 -1.53
CA ASP A 62 5.06 13.76 -1.01
C ASP A 62 5.78 14.72 -1.98
N ASN A 63 6.99 15.19 -1.62
CA ASN A 63 7.81 16.01 -2.53
C ASN A 63 8.01 15.39 -3.91
N ARG A 64 8.08 14.05 -4.01
CA ARG A 64 8.19 13.35 -5.30
C ARG A 64 6.98 13.59 -6.20
N PHE A 65 5.78 13.53 -5.62
CA PHE A 65 4.53 13.83 -6.31
C PHE A 65 4.53 15.25 -6.90
N LYS A 66 5.01 16.24 -6.11
CA LYS A 66 5.17 17.63 -6.57
C LYS A 66 6.25 17.78 -7.65
N GLN A 67 7.38 17.09 -7.54
CA GLN A 67 8.45 17.12 -8.53
C GLN A 67 8.02 16.56 -9.89
N LEU A 68 7.10 15.60 -9.89
CA LEU A 68 6.52 15.04 -11.11
C LEU A 68 5.46 15.97 -11.74
N GLY A 69 5.15 17.11 -11.11
CA GLY A 69 4.16 18.06 -11.63
C GLY A 69 2.73 17.54 -11.58
N LEU A 70 2.46 16.55 -10.72
CA LEU A 70 1.17 15.89 -10.61
C LEU A 70 0.19 16.74 -9.78
N GLU A 71 -1.05 16.83 -10.22
CA GLU A 71 -2.09 17.57 -9.50
C GLU A 71 -2.83 16.66 -8.51
N ALA A 72 -2.88 17.03 -7.23
CA ALA A 72 -3.45 16.18 -6.19
C ALA A 72 -4.94 15.84 -6.40
N GLY A 73 -5.68 16.69 -7.12
CA GLY A 73 -7.09 16.48 -7.50
C GLY A 73 -7.28 15.62 -8.76
N ALA A 74 -6.21 15.28 -9.48
CA ALA A 74 -6.32 14.41 -10.66
C ALA A 74 -6.44 12.92 -10.29
N TYR A 75 -6.16 12.54 -9.04
CA TYR A 75 -6.09 11.15 -8.57
C TYR A 75 -7.16 10.85 -7.51
N GLU A 76 -8.41 11.17 -7.83
CA GLU A 76 -9.57 10.88 -6.98
C GLU A 76 -10.27 9.57 -7.38
N THR A 77 -10.13 9.14 -8.64
CA THR A 77 -10.72 7.91 -9.15
C THR A 77 -9.74 6.75 -9.12
N ALA A 78 -10.26 5.52 -8.98
CA ALA A 78 -9.45 4.31 -8.98
C ALA A 78 -8.61 4.19 -10.26
N GLU A 79 -9.19 4.47 -11.43
CA GLU A 79 -8.47 4.42 -12.71
C GLU A 79 -7.29 5.40 -12.78
N ALA A 80 -7.49 6.64 -12.32
CA ALA A 80 -6.43 7.65 -12.32
C ALA A 80 -5.31 7.27 -11.34
N VAL A 81 -5.67 6.77 -10.16
CA VAL A 81 -4.72 6.27 -9.16
C VAL A 81 -3.93 5.09 -9.69
N VAL A 82 -4.58 4.11 -10.30
CA VAL A 82 -3.91 2.93 -10.89
C VAL A 82 -2.97 3.36 -12.00
N GLY A 83 -3.39 4.28 -12.88
CA GLY A 83 -2.56 4.81 -13.95
C GLY A 83 -1.25 5.41 -13.42
N VAL A 84 -1.35 6.32 -12.44
CA VAL A 84 -0.16 6.97 -11.88
C VAL A 84 0.73 6.01 -11.10
N LEU A 85 0.16 5.01 -10.42
CA LEU A 85 0.95 4.03 -9.66
C LEU A 85 1.63 2.98 -10.56
N LEU A 86 1.09 2.73 -11.75
CA LEU A 86 1.75 1.91 -12.76
C LEU A 86 2.98 2.62 -13.35
N GLU A 87 2.86 3.93 -13.60
CA GLU A 87 3.98 4.74 -14.11
C GLU A 87 5.00 5.08 -13.01
N HIS A 88 4.51 5.33 -11.79
CA HIS A 88 5.29 5.78 -10.64
C HIS A 88 4.94 4.97 -9.38
N PRO A 89 5.35 3.69 -9.31
CA PRO A 89 5.07 2.84 -8.16
C PRO A 89 5.65 3.41 -6.85
N GLU A 90 6.68 4.26 -6.90
CA GLU A 90 7.20 4.90 -5.70
C GLU A 90 6.20 5.83 -4.97
N LEU A 91 5.16 6.28 -5.68
CA LEU A 91 4.07 7.08 -5.14
C LEU A 91 3.04 6.24 -4.39
N MET A 92 3.14 4.91 -4.39
CA MET A 92 2.25 4.07 -3.59
C MET A 92 2.49 4.32 -2.09
N GLN A 93 1.40 4.42 -1.32
CA GLN A 93 1.47 4.40 0.13
C GLN A 93 2.12 3.11 0.63
N ARG A 94 2.77 3.22 1.78
CA ARG A 94 3.50 2.09 2.38
C ARG A 94 3.51 2.17 3.90
N PRO A 95 3.38 1.05 4.62
CA PRO A 95 3.08 -0.30 4.12
C PRO A 95 1.59 -0.45 3.78
N ILE A 96 1.28 -1.41 2.91
CA ILE A 96 -0.10 -1.88 2.69
C ILE A 96 -0.14 -3.35 3.05
N VAL A 97 -1.14 -3.73 3.83
CA VAL A 97 -1.34 -5.12 4.24
C VAL A 97 -2.68 -5.60 3.70
N LEU A 98 -2.67 -6.77 3.06
CA LEU A 98 -3.83 -7.45 2.53
C LEU A 98 -4.03 -8.73 3.33
N LYS A 99 -5.27 -9.05 3.66
CA LYS A 99 -5.65 -10.30 4.31
C LYS A 99 -7.02 -10.73 3.81
N GLY A 100 -7.06 -11.81 3.01
CA GLY A 100 -8.28 -12.22 2.32
C GLY A 100 -8.91 -11.03 1.56
N ASP A 101 -10.18 -10.75 1.84
CA ASP A 101 -10.96 -9.66 1.25
C ASP A 101 -10.84 -8.32 1.99
N LYS A 102 -9.72 -8.05 2.67
CA LYS A 102 -9.47 -6.78 3.37
C LYS A 102 -8.08 -6.24 3.09
N ALA A 103 -7.97 -4.92 2.93
CA ALA A 103 -6.70 -4.23 2.88
C ALA A 103 -6.66 -3.06 3.87
N VAL A 104 -5.47 -2.71 4.34
CA VAL A 104 -5.26 -1.55 5.21
C VAL A 104 -3.91 -0.90 4.98
N ILE A 105 -3.89 0.43 5.09
CA ILE A 105 -2.66 1.21 5.08
C ILE A 105 -2.10 1.25 6.50
N GLY A 106 -0.88 0.72 6.70
CA GLY A 106 -0.21 0.68 8.01
C GLY A 106 0.42 2.01 8.42
N ARG A 107 -0.37 3.09 8.35
CA ARG A 107 -0.01 4.43 8.84
C ARG A 107 -1.14 4.99 9.70
N PRO A 108 -1.10 4.82 11.04
CA PRO A 108 -0.02 4.22 11.84
C PRO A 108 0.11 2.69 11.66
N PRO A 109 1.26 2.09 12.06
CA PRO A 109 1.51 0.67 11.86
C PRO A 109 0.46 -0.26 12.49
N GLU A 110 -0.14 0.24 13.57
CA GLU A 110 -1.18 -0.37 14.39
C GLU A 110 -2.46 -0.65 13.62
N ASN A 111 -2.71 0.07 12.51
CA ASN A 111 -3.89 -0.13 11.66
C ASN A 111 -4.01 -1.58 11.17
N VAL A 112 -2.87 -2.29 11.04
CA VAL A 112 -2.85 -3.71 10.68
C VAL A 112 -3.67 -4.58 11.63
N LEU A 113 -3.73 -4.21 12.91
CA LEU A 113 -4.49 -4.94 13.92
C LEU A 113 -6.00 -4.96 13.64
N GLY A 114 -6.51 -4.00 12.87
CA GLY A 114 -7.93 -3.94 12.50
C GLY A 114 -8.36 -4.99 11.47
N ILE A 115 -7.41 -5.57 10.74
CA ILE A 115 -7.69 -6.62 9.74
C ILE A 115 -7.17 -8.00 10.15
N LEU A 116 -6.29 -8.08 11.15
CA LEU A 116 -5.73 -9.34 11.66
C LEU A 116 -6.74 -10.23 12.37
#